data_AF-A0A8T4QGY1-F1
#
_entry.id   AF-A0A8T4QGY1-F1
#
_cell.length_a   1.000
_cell.length_b   1.000
_cell.length_c   1.000
_cell.angle_alpha   90.00
_cell.angle_beta   90.00
_cell.angle_gamma   90.00
#
_symmetry.space_group_name_H-M   'P 1'
#
loop_
_entity.id
_entity.type
_entity.pdbx_description
1 polymer ?
#
loop_
_entity_poly.entity_id
_entity_poly.type
_entity_poly.pdbx_seq_one_letter_code
_entity_poly.pdbx_strand_id
1 'polypeptide(L)' 'MCTIMCKERGGKFYAPPNEVLVDNGLMIAWLGILQKEKKEGNIDIHPYERTDDVIMEWR' A
#
# COMPACT_ATOMS: atom_id res chain seq x y z
N MET A 1 -3.23 -19.72 8.86
CA MET A 1 -4.63 -19.78 8.37
C MET A 1 -4.76 -19.28 6.94
N CYS A 2 -4.28 -18.07 6.60
CA CYS A 2 -4.44 -17.48 5.25
C CYS A 2 -3.92 -18.35 4.10
N THR A 3 -2.76 -19.01 4.27
CA THR A 3 -2.18 -19.91 3.26
C THR A 3 -3.12 -21.07 2.88
N ILE A 4 -3.76 -21.69 3.87
CA ILE A 4 -4.70 -22.81 3.67
C ILE A 4 -5.94 -22.30 2.93
N MET A 5 -6.52 -21.19 3.43
CA MET A 5 -7.69 -20.55 2.85
C MET A 5 -7.51 -20.19 1.37
N CYS A 6 -6.36 -19.60 1.00
CA CYS A 6 -6.04 -19.27 -0.39
C CYS A 6 -5.90 -20.53 -1.25
N LYS A 7 -5.19 -21.56 -0.75
CA LYS A 7 -5.00 -22.83 -1.48
C LYS A 7 -6.34 -23.52 -1.79
N GLU A 8 -7.25 -23.55 -0.84
CA GLU A 8 -8.59 -24.16 -1.00
C GLU A 8 -9.46 -23.42 -2.05
N ARG A 9 -9.21 -22.13 -2.28
CA ARG A 9 -9.96 -21.29 -3.23
C ARG A 9 -9.23 -21.07 -4.56
N GLY A 10 -8.12 -21.77 -4.80
CA GLY A 10 -7.28 -21.56 -6.00
C GLY A 10 -6.56 -20.21 -6.04
N GLY A 11 -6.49 -19.49 -4.91
CA GLY A 11 -5.79 -18.23 -4.76
C GLY A 11 -4.30 -18.41 -4.42
N LYS A 12 -3.53 -17.33 -4.61
CA LYS A 12 -2.12 -17.24 -4.20
C LYS A 12 -2.02 -16.44 -2.90
N PHE A 13 -1.13 -16.84 -2.02
CA PHE A 13 -0.83 -16.12 -0.78
C PHE A 13 0.61 -15.59 -0.83
N TYR A 14 0.77 -14.33 -0.47
CA TYR A 14 2.06 -13.67 -0.32
C TYR A 14 2.08 -12.90 1.00
N ALA A 15 3.20 -12.96 1.71
CA ALA A 15 3.46 -12.14 2.88
C ALA A 15 4.83 -11.49 2.71
N PRO A 16 4.95 -10.17 2.89
CA PRO A 16 6.24 -9.50 2.94
C PRO A 16 7.14 -10.02 4.07
N PRO A 17 8.46 -9.74 4.02
CA PRO A 17 9.37 -9.99 5.14
C PRO A 17 8.88 -9.31 6.43
N ASN A 18 9.23 -9.88 7.58
CA ASN A 18 8.72 -9.41 8.88
C ASN A 18 9.08 -7.95 9.19
N GLU A 19 10.21 -7.48 8.67
CA GLU A 19 10.74 -6.14 8.93
C GLU A 19 9.86 -5.04 8.31
N VAL A 20 9.01 -5.39 7.33
CA VAL A 20 8.15 -4.44 6.62
C VAL A 20 6.65 -4.68 6.86
N LEU A 21 6.30 -5.60 7.76
CA LEU A 21 4.90 -5.88 8.11
C LEU A 21 4.29 -4.87 9.10
N VAL A 22 5.12 -4.17 9.86
CA VAL A 22 4.70 -3.11 10.80
C VAL A 22 4.94 -1.74 10.21
N ASP A 23 4.38 -0.70 10.82
CA ASP A 23 4.54 0.67 10.35
C ASP A 23 6.02 1.05 10.24
N ASN A 24 6.42 1.45 9.03
CA ASN A 24 7.79 1.77 8.71
C ASN A 24 7.87 2.90 7.68
N GLY A 25 8.99 3.63 7.65
CA GLY A 25 9.20 4.69 6.67
C GLY A 25 9.41 4.18 5.24
N LEU A 26 9.80 2.90 5.07
CA LEU A 26 10.08 2.31 3.77
C LEU A 26 8.83 2.21 2.90
N MET A 27 7.68 1.79 3.46
CA MET A 27 6.42 1.69 2.71
C MET A 27 5.92 3.07 2.24
N ILE A 28 6.12 4.11 3.04
CA ILE A 28 5.77 5.50 2.69
C ILE A 28 6.69 6.01 1.58
N ALA A 29 8.00 5.82 1.73
CA ALA A 29 8.98 6.24 0.72
C ALA A 29 8.76 5.53 -0.63
N TRP A 30 8.47 4.23 -0.60
CA TRP A 30 8.20 3.46 -1.82
C TRP A 30 6.94 3.94 -2.54
N LEU A 31 5.85 4.17 -1.81
CA LEU A 31 4.63 4.72 -2.38
C LEU A 31 4.87 6.12 -2.99
N GLY A 32 5.61 6.98 -2.30
CA GLY A 32 6.00 8.30 -2.81
C GLY A 32 6.82 8.23 -4.10
N ILE A 33 7.71 7.24 -4.25
CA ILE A 33 8.46 7.00 -5.50
C ILE A 33 7.51 6.60 -6.64
N LEU A 34 6.50 5.77 -6.35
CA LEU A 34 5.49 5.38 -7.35
C LEU A 34 4.60 6.57 -7.74
N GLN A 35 4.31 7.45 -6.79
CA GLN A 35 3.45 8.63 -6.97
C GLN A 35 4.18 9.86 -7.52
N LYS A 36 5.51 9.87 -7.60
CA LYS A 36 6.33 11.07 -7.82
C LYS A 36 5.99 11.90 -9.07
N GLU A 37 5.42 11.27 -10.10
CA GLU A 37 5.05 11.95 -11.35
C GLU A 37 3.76 12.77 -11.17
N LYS A 38 2.94 12.45 -10.15
CA LYS A 38 1.79 13.24 -9.73
C LYS A 38 2.27 14.49 -9.00
N LYS A 39 1.96 15.66 -9.56
CA LYS A 39 2.19 16.93 -8.86
C LYS A 39 1.09 17.15 -7.83
N GLU A 40 1.39 16.93 -6.55
CA GLU A 40 0.48 17.33 -5.47
C GLU A 40 0.48 18.86 -5.35
N GLY A 41 -0.68 19.49 -5.55
CA GLY A 41 -0.82 20.95 -5.49
C GLY A 41 -0.99 21.51 -4.08
N ASN A 42 -1.44 20.71 -3.12
CA ASN A 42 -1.65 21.12 -1.73
C ASN A 42 -1.17 20.00 -0.81
N ILE A 43 -0.13 20.26 -0.03
CA ILE A 43 0.44 19.31 0.92
C ILE A 43 -0.10 19.69 2.30
N ASP A 44 -1.05 18.91 2.81
CA ASP A 44 -1.65 19.09 4.13
C ASP A 44 -1.89 17.73 4.80
N ILE A 45 -2.23 17.74 6.08
CA ILE A 45 -2.54 16.54 6.86
C ILE A 45 -4.01 16.18 6.65
N HIS A 46 -4.26 14.90 6.36
CA HIS A 46 -5.60 14.35 6.20
C HIS A 46 -5.88 13.28 7.28
N PRO A 47 -6.32 13.67 8.51
CA PRO A 47 -6.55 12.71 9.60
C PRO A 47 -7.64 11.66 9.32
N TYR A 48 -8.49 11.91 8.33
CA TYR A 48 -9.61 11.06 7.93
C TYR A 48 -9.51 10.63 6.45
N GLU A 49 -8.28 10.53 5.91
CA GLU A 49 -8.05 10.08 4.54
C GLU A 49 -8.71 8.71 4.30
N ARG A 50 -9.59 8.63 3.30
CA ARG A 50 -10.19 7.35 2.90
C ARG A 50 -9.39 6.74 1.76
N THR A 51 -9.34 5.42 1.74
CA THR A 51 -8.61 4.67 0.70
C THR A 51 -9.17 4.91 -0.70
N ASP A 52 -10.48 5.15 -0.83
CA ASP A 52 -11.16 5.40 -2.10
C ASP A 52 -11.05 6.86 -2.60
N ASP A 53 -10.55 7.77 -1.77
CA ASP A 53 -10.27 9.16 -2.19
C ASP A 53 -8.95 9.25 -2.99
N VAL A 54 -8.08 8.23 -2.89
CA VAL A 54 -6.76 8.20 -3.54
C VAL A 54 -6.88 7.65 -4.96
N ILE A 55 -6.58 8.51 -5.95
CA ILE A 55 -6.50 8.10 -7.36
C ILE A 55 -5.15 7.41 -7.61
N MET A 56 -5.19 6.13 -8.01
CA MET A 56 -4.00 5.34 -8.34
C MET A 56 -3.60 5.50 -9.82
N GLU A 57 -2.64 6.37 -10.09
CA GLU A 57 -2.11 6.62 -11.44
C GLU A 57 -0.87 5.77 -11.77
N TRP A 58 -0.32 5.05 -10.80
CA TRP A 58 0.82 4.15 -10.94
C TRP A 58 0.37 2.69 -10.96
N ARG A 59 1.12 1.82 -11.66
CA ARG A 59 0.86 0.38 -11.76
C ARG A 59 2.13 -0.44 -11.85
#